data_AF-A0A946J5D8-F1
#
_entry.id   AF-A0A946J5D8-F1
#
_cell.length_a   1.000
_cell.length_b   1.000
_cell.length_c   1.000
_cell.angle_alpha   90.00
_cell.angle_beta   90.00
_cell.angle_gamma   90.00
#
_symmetry.space_group_name_H-M   'P 1'
#
loop_
_entity.id
_entity.type
_entity.pdbx_description
1 polymer ?
#
loop_
_entity_poly.entity_id
_entity_poly.type
_entity_poly.pdbx_seq_one_letter_code
_entity_poly.pdbx_strand_id
1 'polypeptide(L)'
;MENKNLELMNIKDITDYIIETFHVPLRKDLLDVTFLLNKLEIKYDDEDQSILFLIEFFSKFKLELFKHVNLEEEIMFPEAVICEELLNSKLKLSQKRIDIIEDLVSDKMINDHTEFNLFLKAILDELKISHLNGKNNVEFEKIKVLFNKIYDDMQLHTEVENNYLYNK
;
A
#
# COMPACT_ATOMS: atom_id res chain seq x y z
N MET A 1 -13.75 12.09 5.86
CA MET A 1 -13.70 10.89 6.73
C MET A 1 -14.31 11.27 8.06
N GLU A 2 -15.26 10.49 8.58
CA GLU A 2 -15.74 10.67 9.95
C GLU A 2 -14.53 10.64 10.90
N ASN A 3 -14.54 11.52 11.92
CA ASN A 3 -13.53 11.58 12.99
C ASN A 3 -13.52 10.25 13.78
N LYS A 4 -12.95 9.18 13.21
CA LYS A 4 -12.54 8.01 13.99
C LYS A 4 -11.40 8.49 14.88
N ASN A 5 -11.61 8.41 16.18
CA ASN A 5 -10.61 8.84 17.14
C ASN A 5 -9.54 7.73 17.27
N LEU A 6 -8.68 7.61 16.24
CA LEU A 6 -7.65 6.58 16.10
C LEU A 6 -6.71 6.55 17.32
N GLU A 7 -6.48 7.70 17.96
CA GLU A 7 -5.67 7.82 19.17
C GLU A 7 -6.19 6.95 20.33
N LEU A 8 -7.51 6.81 20.43
CA LEU A 8 -8.18 6.06 21.50
C LEU A 8 -8.38 4.58 21.19
N MET A 9 -8.09 4.14 19.97
CA MET A 9 -8.23 2.74 19.58
C MET A 9 -7.09 1.90 20.18
N ASN A 10 -7.38 0.65 20.50
CA ASN A 10 -6.36 -0.36 20.80
C ASN A 10 -5.70 -0.84 19.50
N ILE A 11 -4.58 -1.55 19.59
CA ILE A 11 -3.82 -2.01 18.42
C ILE A 11 -4.70 -2.86 17.50
N LYS A 12 -5.49 -3.78 18.05
CA LYS A 12 -6.36 -4.66 17.25
C LYS A 12 -7.37 -3.88 16.41
N ASP A 13 -8.02 -2.88 17.00
CA ASP A 13 -9.02 -2.06 16.31
C ASP A 13 -8.36 -1.21 15.20
N ILE A 14 -7.12 -0.76 15.40
CA ILE A 14 -6.33 -0.04 14.38
C ILE A 14 -5.95 -0.97 13.23
N THR A 15 -5.44 -2.17 13.52
CA THR A 15 -5.04 -3.13 12.48
C THR A 15 -6.25 -3.60 11.67
N ASP A 16 -7.37 -3.89 12.32
CA ASP A 16 -8.63 -4.24 11.64
C ASP A 16 -9.11 -3.07 10.75
N TYR A 17 -8.99 -1.84 11.24
CA TYR A 17 -9.32 -0.65 10.46
C TYR A 17 -8.42 -0.50 9.23
N ILE A 18 -7.11 -0.71 9.37
CA ILE A 18 -6.15 -0.63 8.26
C ILE A 18 -6.49 -1.65 7.17
N ILE A 19 -6.70 -2.91 7.57
CA ILE A 19 -7.02 -4.00 6.64
C ILE A 19 -8.29 -3.69 5.85
N GLU A 20 -9.38 -3.36 6.56
CA GLU A 20 -10.69 -3.15 5.94
C GLU A 20 -10.75 -1.87 5.09
N THR A 21 -10.03 -0.83 5.50
CA THR A 21 -10.10 0.49 4.85
C THR A 21 -9.12 0.61 3.69
N PHE A 22 -7.93 0.00 3.79
CA PHE A 22 -6.85 0.18 2.83
C PHE A 22 -6.48 -1.13 2.13
N HIS A 23 -6.15 -2.21 2.87
CA HIS A 23 -5.60 -3.42 2.23
C HIS A 23 -6.61 -4.14 1.34
N VAL A 24 -7.84 -4.32 1.82
CA VAL A 24 -8.90 -5.00 1.04
C VAL A 24 -9.24 -4.24 -0.25
N PRO A 25 -9.51 -2.92 -0.22
CA PRO A 25 -9.71 -2.15 -1.45
C PRO A 25 -8.49 -2.11 -2.36
N LEU A 26 -7.28 -1.99 -1.80
CA LEU A 26 -6.03 -1.97 -2.55
C LEU A 26 -5.86 -3.22 -3.41
N ARG A 27 -6.10 -4.41 -2.84
CA ARG A 27 -6.01 -5.68 -3.60
C ARG A 27 -6.92 -5.67 -4.82
N LYS A 28 -8.15 -5.15 -4.69
CA LYS A 28 -9.09 -5.01 -5.81
C LYS A 28 -8.59 -3.99 -6.84
N ASP A 29 -8.17 -2.82 -6.40
CA ASP A 29 -7.73 -1.75 -7.30
C ASP A 29 -6.48 -2.16 -8.11
N LEU A 30 -5.55 -2.89 -7.51
CA LEU A 30 -4.38 -3.44 -8.22
C LEU A 30 -4.77 -4.45 -9.30
N LEU A 31 -5.82 -5.25 -9.08
CA LEU A 31 -6.34 -6.17 -10.10
C LEU A 31 -7.02 -5.39 -11.23
N ASP A 32 -7.80 -4.36 -10.90
CA ASP A 32 -8.45 -3.49 -11.88
C ASP A 32 -7.41 -2.77 -12.76
N VAL A 33 -6.32 -2.25 -12.17
CA VAL A 33 -5.19 -1.66 -12.92
C VAL A 33 -4.52 -2.70 -13.82
N THR A 34 -4.25 -3.90 -13.30
CA THR A 34 -3.66 -5.01 -14.10
C THR A 34 -4.52 -5.27 -15.35
N PHE A 35 -5.84 -5.41 -15.15
CA PHE A 35 -6.77 -5.68 -16.22
C PHE A 35 -6.81 -4.57 -17.28
N LEU A 36 -6.79 -3.31 -16.86
CA LEU A 36 -6.80 -2.17 -17.77
C LEU A 36 -5.48 -2.02 -18.53
N LEU A 37 -4.35 -2.27 -17.89
CA LEU A 37 -3.04 -2.26 -18.54
C LEU A 37 -2.94 -3.34 -19.62
N ASN A 38 -3.41 -4.57 -19.35
CA ASN A 38 -3.46 -5.64 -20.35
C ASN A 38 -4.38 -5.29 -21.54
N LYS A 39 -5.46 -4.53 -21.29
CA LYS A 39 -6.31 -4.02 -22.39
C LYS A 39 -5.60 -2.99 -23.26
N LEU A 40 -4.78 -2.13 -22.66
CA LEU A 40 -3.96 -1.18 -23.41
C LEU A 40 -2.89 -1.89 -24.24
N GLU A 41 -2.21 -2.86 -23.65
CA GLU A 41 -1.24 -3.72 -24.34
C GLU A 41 -1.83 -4.34 -25.61
N ILE A 42 -2.98 -5.01 -25.51
CA ILE A 42 -3.66 -5.62 -26.66
C ILE A 42 -4.05 -4.59 -27.73
N LYS A 43 -4.41 -3.37 -27.31
CA LYS A 43 -4.93 -2.33 -28.21
C LYS A 43 -3.83 -1.61 -28.99
N TYR A 44 -2.67 -1.43 -28.38
CA TYR A 44 -1.56 -0.64 -28.95
C TYR A 44 -0.38 -1.53 -29.39
N ASP A 45 -0.45 -2.83 -29.14
CA ASP A 45 0.62 -3.80 -29.41
C ASP A 45 1.94 -3.42 -28.69
N ASP A 46 3.01 -4.19 -28.92
CA ASP A 46 4.35 -3.94 -28.37
C ASP A 46 5.04 -2.67 -28.95
N GLU A 47 4.34 -1.87 -29.77
CA GLU A 47 4.90 -0.68 -30.42
C GLU A 47 5.01 0.52 -29.47
N ASP A 48 4.21 0.56 -28.40
CA ASP A 48 4.20 1.66 -27.43
C ASP A 48 5.07 1.38 -26.21
N GLN A 49 6.32 1.85 -26.26
CA GLN A 49 7.29 1.74 -25.17
C GLN A 49 6.80 2.32 -23.83
N SER A 50 5.87 3.29 -23.85
CA SER A 50 5.32 3.86 -22.61
C SER A 50 4.35 2.90 -21.92
N ILE A 51 3.56 2.15 -22.69
CA ILE A 51 2.65 1.13 -22.14
C ILE A 51 3.46 -0.05 -21.59
N LEU A 52 4.47 -0.51 -22.32
CA LEU A 52 5.35 -1.59 -21.87
C LEU A 52 6.07 -1.22 -20.57
N PHE A 53 6.59 0.01 -20.49
CA PHE A 53 7.18 0.53 -19.27
C PHE A 53 6.19 0.51 -18.10
N LEU A 54 4.95 1.02 -18.29
CA LEU A 54 3.93 1.01 -17.25
C LEU A 54 3.59 -0.41 -16.76
N ILE A 55 3.48 -1.37 -17.68
CA ILE A 55 3.17 -2.78 -17.34
C ILE A 55 4.30 -3.40 -16.52
N GLU A 56 5.54 -3.29 -16.99
CA GLU A 56 6.69 -3.88 -16.30
C GLU A 56 6.87 -3.26 -14.92
N PHE A 57 6.81 -1.93 -14.86
CA PHE A 57 7.02 -1.18 -13.64
C PHE A 57 5.92 -1.49 -12.63
N PHE A 58 4.65 -1.41 -13.05
CA PHE A 58 3.52 -1.72 -12.19
C PHE A 58 3.54 -3.17 -11.68
N SER A 59 3.96 -4.13 -12.51
CA SER A 59 4.04 -5.54 -12.10
C SER A 59 5.03 -5.75 -10.96
N LYS A 60 6.19 -5.07 -11.01
CA LYS A 60 7.20 -5.11 -9.92
C LYS A 60 6.64 -4.49 -8.64
N PHE A 61 6.04 -3.31 -8.74
CA PHE A 61 5.43 -2.65 -7.59
C PHE A 61 4.31 -3.45 -6.94
N LYS A 62 3.39 -3.97 -7.73
CA LYS A 62 2.30 -4.81 -7.24
C LYS A 62 2.83 -6.02 -6.47
N LEU A 63 3.90 -6.64 -6.94
CA LEU A 63 4.53 -7.77 -6.25
C LEU A 63 5.12 -7.35 -4.90
N GLU A 64 5.91 -6.27 -4.85
CA GLU A 64 6.49 -5.81 -3.59
C GLU A 64 5.45 -5.31 -2.60
N LEU A 65 4.42 -4.60 -3.08
CA LEU A 65 3.33 -4.13 -2.24
C LEU A 65 2.53 -5.28 -1.63
N PHE A 66 2.28 -6.36 -2.39
CA PHE A 66 1.65 -7.55 -1.82
C PHE A 66 2.51 -8.25 -0.78
N LYS A 67 3.84 -8.30 -0.97
CA LYS A 67 4.73 -8.85 0.06
C LYS A 67 4.68 -8.03 1.34
N HIS A 68 4.69 -6.71 1.20
CA HIS A 68 4.58 -5.77 2.31
C HIS A 68 3.27 -5.98 3.09
N VAL A 69 2.12 -5.86 2.42
CA VAL A 69 0.80 -6.04 3.03
C VAL A 69 0.64 -7.44 3.68
N ASN A 70 1.14 -8.49 3.03
CA ASN A 70 1.06 -9.83 3.62
C ASN A 70 1.96 -9.96 4.86
N LEU A 71 3.14 -9.35 4.87
CA LEU A 71 4.03 -9.36 6.03
C LEU A 71 3.39 -8.66 7.23
N GLU A 72 2.66 -7.58 6.98
CA GLU A 72 1.88 -6.88 8.00
C GLU A 72 0.75 -7.74 8.54
N GLU A 73 -0.12 -8.24 7.65
CA GLU A 73 -1.32 -9.00 8.02
C GLU A 73 -0.99 -10.35 8.68
N GLU A 74 0.04 -11.04 8.21
CA GLU A 74 0.36 -12.41 8.66
C GLU A 74 1.32 -12.45 9.85
N ILE A 75 2.14 -11.41 10.04
CA ILE A 75 3.20 -11.42 11.05
C ILE A 75 3.13 -10.18 11.94
N MET A 76 3.25 -8.96 11.39
CA MET A 76 3.42 -7.79 12.25
C MET A 76 2.19 -7.46 13.07
N PHE A 77 1.00 -7.39 12.44
CA PHE A 77 -0.24 -7.05 13.14
C PHE A 77 -0.58 -8.08 14.22
N PRO A 78 -0.53 -9.41 13.96
CA PRO A 78 -0.74 -10.40 15.02
C PRO A 78 0.25 -10.26 16.18
N GLU A 79 1.55 -10.06 15.91
CA GLU A 79 2.56 -9.91 16.96
C GLU A 79 2.37 -8.61 17.76
N ALA A 80 1.97 -7.51 17.12
CA ALA A 80 1.66 -6.24 17.79
C ALA A 80 0.47 -6.39 18.77
N VAL A 81 -0.59 -7.11 18.35
CA VAL A 81 -1.73 -7.41 19.23
C VAL A 81 -1.30 -8.27 20.43
N ILE A 82 -0.49 -9.30 20.21
CA ILE A 82 0.04 -10.14 21.30
C ILE A 82 0.85 -9.31 22.29
N CYS A 83 1.68 -8.37 21.79
CA CYS A 83 2.45 -7.46 22.64
C CYS A 83 1.54 -6.59 23.52
N GLU A 84 0.50 -5.99 22.95
CA GLU A 84 -0.49 -5.19 23.71
C GLU A 84 -1.18 -6.03 24.80
N GLU A 85 -1.61 -7.25 24.48
CA GLU A 85 -2.26 -8.16 25.43
C GLU A 85 -1.33 -8.55 26.59
N LEU A 86 -0.07 -8.86 26.30
CA LEU A 86 0.93 -9.21 27.31
C LEU A 86 1.26 -8.03 28.23
N LEU A 87 1.42 -6.83 27.66
CA LEU A 87 1.64 -5.59 28.42
C LEU A 87 0.47 -5.29 29.35
N ASN A 88 -0.77 -5.39 28.84
CA ASN A 88 -1.99 -5.20 29.63
C ASN A 88 -2.13 -6.25 30.75
N SER A 89 -1.66 -7.47 30.50
CA SER A 89 -1.64 -8.56 31.49
C SER A 89 -0.47 -8.47 32.48
N LYS A 90 0.39 -7.44 32.40
CA LYS A 90 1.61 -7.27 33.20
C LYS A 90 2.59 -8.45 33.09
N LEU A 91 2.51 -9.19 31.98
CA LEU A 91 3.47 -10.24 31.66
C LEU A 91 4.70 -9.61 31.00
N LYS A 92 5.88 -10.18 31.26
CA LYS A 92 7.11 -9.70 30.62
C LYS A 92 7.16 -10.18 29.17
N LEU A 93 7.27 -9.24 28.25
CA LEU A 93 7.77 -9.49 26.90
C LEU A 93 9.24 -9.90 26.97
N SER A 94 9.65 -10.83 26.12
CA SER A 94 11.07 -11.13 25.96
C SER A 94 11.73 -10.04 25.11
N GLN A 95 12.93 -9.60 25.49
CA GLN A 95 13.69 -8.60 24.72
C GLN A 95 13.81 -9.01 23.25
N LYS A 96 14.07 -10.29 22.99
CA LYS A 96 14.14 -10.84 21.62
C LYS A 96 12.88 -10.57 20.77
N ARG A 97 11.67 -10.61 21.36
CA ARG A 97 10.43 -10.31 20.60
C ARG A 97 10.34 -8.81 20.28
N ILE A 98 10.73 -7.97 21.24
CA ILE A 98 10.77 -6.51 21.06
C ILE A 98 11.74 -6.17 19.92
N ASP A 99 12.96 -6.69 19.98
CA ASP A 99 14.00 -6.43 18.96
C ASP A 99 13.52 -6.85 17.55
N ILE A 100 12.85 -8.01 17.42
CA ILE A 100 12.31 -8.48 16.12
C ILE A 100 11.26 -7.51 15.57
N ILE A 101 10.36 -7.00 16.42
CA ILE A 101 9.30 -6.08 15.99
C ILE A 101 9.91 -4.72 15.62
N GLU A 102 10.84 -4.21 16.44
CA GLU A 102 11.54 -2.95 16.17
C GLU A 102 12.30 -3.00 14.84
N ASP A 103 13.04 -4.08 14.58
CA ASP A 103 13.78 -4.28 13.32
C ASP A 103 12.82 -4.34 12.10
N LEU A 104 11.67 -5.02 12.24
CA LEU A 104 10.67 -5.12 11.16
C LEU A 104 10.01 -3.77 10.85
N VAL A 105 9.66 -3.00 11.88
CA VAL A 105 8.98 -1.70 11.72
C VAL A 105 9.94 -0.63 11.18
N SER A 106 11.12 -0.49 11.80
CA SER A 106 12.00 0.66 11.57
C SER A 106 12.74 0.62 10.23
N ASP A 107 13.31 -0.53 9.85
CA ASP A 107 14.15 -0.63 8.66
C ASP A 107 13.41 -1.14 7.44
N LYS A 108 12.33 -1.91 7.62
CA LYS A 108 11.59 -2.46 6.48
C LYS A 108 10.33 -1.66 6.15
N MET A 109 9.37 -1.55 7.06
CA MET A 109 8.06 -0.98 6.70
C MET A 109 8.11 0.51 6.39
N ILE A 110 8.81 1.32 7.20
CA ILE A 110 8.92 2.76 6.95
C ILE A 110 9.66 3.04 5.63
N ASN A 111 10.67 2.24 5.29
CA ASN A 111 11.39 2.37 4.03
C ASN A 111 10.53 1.94 2.85
N ASP A 112 9.83 0.80 2.94
CA ASP A 112 8.86 0.33 1.95
C ASP A 112 7.80 1.43 1.66
N HIS A 113 7.25 2.09 2.68
CA HIS A 113 6.31 3.21 2.51
C HIS A 113 6.87 4.36 1.69
N THR A 114 8.12 4.75 1.97
CA THR A 114 8.78 5.83 1.22
C THR A 114 8.97 5.43 -0.24
N GLU A 115 9.44 4.21 -0.48
CA GLU A 115 9.68 3.67 -1.82
C GLU A 115 8.37 3.55 -2.63
N PHE A 116 7.30 3.03 -2.04
CA PHE A 116 6.00 2.92 -2.71
C PHE A 116 5.42 4.27 -3.10
N ASN A 117 5.57 5.28 -2.25
CA ASN A 117 5.09 6.63 -2.55
C ASN A 117 5.89 7.29 -3.69
N LEU A 118 7.21 7.10 -3.72
CA LEU A 118 8.05 7.55 -4.84
C LEU A 118 7.69 6.82 -6.13
N PHE A 119 7.44 5.52 -6.04
CA PHE A 119 7.05 4.69 -7.17
C PHE A 119 5.72 5.17 -7.79
N LEU A 120 4.68 5.34 -6.96
CA LEU A 120 3.36 5.78 -7.40
C LEU A 120 3.42 7.18 -8.02
N LYS A 121 4.21 8.07 -7.42
CA LYS A 121 4.45 9.42 -7.97
C LYS A 121 5.11 9.36 -9.35
N ALA A 122 6.10 8.49 -9.54
CA ALA A 122 6.75 8.32 -10.83
C ALA A 122 5.78 7.82 -11.92
N ILE A 123 4.90 6.86 -11.58
CA ILE A 123 3.84 6.43 -12.50
C ILE A 123 2.89 7.59 -12.84
N LEU A 124 2.44 8.34 -11.83
CA LEU A 124 1.52 9.46 -12.06
C LEU A 124 2.14 10.54 -12.95
N ASP A 125 3.45 10.78 -12.82
CA ASP A 125 4.17 11.72 -13.67
C ASP A 125 4.32 11.20 -15.11
N GLU A 126 4.60 9.91 -15.29
CA GLU A 126 4.63 9.27 -16.62
C GLU A 126 3.25 9.34 -17.30
N LEU A 127 2.17 9.05 -16.57
CA LEU A 127 0.80 9.12 -17.08
C LEU A 127 0.40 10.54 -17.55
N LYS A 128 0.99 11.60 -16.97
CA LYS A 128 0.74 12.99 -17.40
C LYS A 128 1.42 13.32 -18.73
N ILE A 129 2.62 12.80 -18.96
CA ILE A 129 3.41 13.09 -20.16
C ILE A 129 3.21 12.07 -21.28
N SER A 130 2.58 10.94 -20.99
CA SER A 130 2.21 9.93 -21.98
C SER A 130 1.43 10.56 -23.13
N HIS A 131 1.77 10.15 -24.35
CA HIS A 131 1.10 10.60 -25.56
C HIS A 131 -0.35 10.09 -25.68
N LEU A 132 -0.79 9.20 -24.78
CA LEU A 132 -2.19 8.78 -24.63
C LEU A 132 -3.02 9.78 -23.84
N ASN A 133 -2.38 10.68 -23.07
CA ASN A 133 -3.07 11.67 -22.27
C ASN A 133 -3.85 12.66 -23.16
N GLY A 134 -5.12 12.88 -22.83
CA GLY A 134 -6.01 13.75 -23.60
C GLY A 134 -6.52 13.13 -24.91
N LYS A 135 -6.15 11.89 -25.25
CA LYS A 135 -6.82 11.13 -26.31
C LYS A 135 -8.13 10.55 -25.77
N ASN A 136 -9.08 10.27 -26.67
CA ASN A 136 -10.34 9.60 -26.31
C ASN A 136 -10.10 8.10 -26.04
N ASN A 137 -9.38 7.79 -24.95
CA ASN A 137 -9.09 6.44 -24.49
C ASN A 137 -9.63 6.25 -23.06
N VAL A 138 -10.72 5.49 -22.96
CA VAL A 138 -11.44 5.28 -21.70
C VAL A 138 -10.63 4.43 -20.72
N GLU A 139 -9.88 3.45 -21.19
CA GLU A 139 -9.03 2.60 -20.35
C GLU A 139 -7.91 3.42 -19.69
N PHE A 140 -7.25 4.30 -20.46
CA PHE A 140 -6.16 5.14 -19.98
C PHE A 140 -6.63 6.14 -18.91
N GLU A 141 -7.78 6.78 -19.12
CA GLU A 141 -8.35 7.69 -18.10
C GLU A 141 -8.77 6.95 -16.83
N LYS A 142 -9.28 5.72 -16.94
CA LYS A 142 -9.57 4.88 -15.76
C LYS A 142 -8.30 4.50 -14.99
N ILE A 143 -7.21 4.18 -15.69
CA ILE A 143 -5.91 3.90 -15.07
C ILE A 143 -5.44 5.12 -14.27
N LYS A 144 -5.52 6.32 -14.85
CA LYS A 144 -5.19 7.57 -14.13
C LYS A 144 -6.02 7.74 -12.87
N VAL A 145 -7.33 7.55 -12.94
CA VAL A 145 -8.20 7.65 -11.77
C VAL A 145 -7.82 6.64 -10.69
N LEU A 146 -7.56 5.38 -11.07
CA LEU A 146 -7.16 4.34 -10.12
C LEU A 146 -5.80 4.62 -9.48
N PHE A 147 -4.80 5.05 -10.24
CA PHE A 147 -3.49 5.39 -9.67
C PHE A 147 -3.54 6.59 -8.73
N ASN A 148 -4.36 7.62 -9.02
CA ASN A 148 -4.55 8.73 -8.09
C ASN A 148 -5.20 8.23 -6.80
N LYS A 149 -6.25 7.40 -6.91
CA LYS A 149 -6.89 6.78 -5.74
C LYS A 149 -5.90 5.96 -4.91
N ILE A 150 -5.14 5.06 -5.54
CA ILE A 150 -4.15 4.23 -4.86
C ILE A 150 -3.09 5.10 -4.17
N TYR A 151 -2.66 6.19 -4.83
CA TYR A 151 -1.70 7.13 -4.24
C TYR A 151 -2.26 7.83 -3.00
N ASP A 152 -3.46 8.40 -3.09
CA ASP A 152 -4.10 9.07 -1.96
C ASP A 152 -4.37 8.10 -0.79
N ASP A 153 -4.86 6.89 -1.10
CA ASP A 153 -5.10 5.85 -0.10
C ASP A 153 -3.79 5.38 0.56
N MET A 154 -2.69 5.27 -0.20
CA MET A 154 -1.37 4.88 0.32
C MET A 154 -0.77 5.94 1.25
N GLN A 155 -0.98 7.23 0.95
CA GLN A 155 -0.57 8.32 1.84
C GLN A 155 -1.31 8.21 3.17
N LEU A 156 -2.63 8.07 3.14
CA LEU A 156 -3.45 7.95 4.34
C LEU A 156 -3.14 6.67 5.12
N HIS A 157 -2.92 5.55 4.44
CA HIS A 157 -2.45 4.30 5.01
C HIS A 157 -1.16 4.50 5.82
N THR A 158 -0.13 5.03 5.16
CA THR A 158 1.18 5.30 5.75
C THR A 158 1.07 6.23 6.96
N GLU A 159 0.21 7.26 6.88
CA GLU A 159 -0.06 8.16 8.00
C GLU A 159 -0.71 7.44 9.19
N VAL A 160 -1.66 6.55 8.94
CA VAL A 160 -2.33 5.80 10.00
C VAL A 160 -1.32 4.91 10.73
N GLU A 161 -0.49 4.18 9.99
CA GLU A 161 0.49 3.27 10.57
C GLU A 161 1.60 4.00 11.31
N ASN A 162 2.26 4.94 10.64
CA ASN A 162 3.41 5.64 11.22
C ASN A 162 3.03 6.51 12.43
N ASN A 163 1.82 7.07 12.46
CA ASN A 163 1.43 7.99 13.53
C ASN A 163 0.67 7.32 14.67
N TYR A 164 -0.14 6.29 14.39
CA TYR A 164 -1.05 5.72 15.38
C TYR A 164 -0.75 4.27 15.75
N LEU A 165 -0.22 3.46 14.82
CA LEU A 165 0.11 2.06 15.10
C LEU A 165 1.53 1.93 15.64
N TYR A 166 2.54 2.40 14.91
CA TYR A 166 3.95 2.16 15.23
C TYR A 166 4.46 2.96 16.44
N ASN A 167 3.70 3.95 16.91
CA ASN A 167 4.02 4.74 18.11
C ASN A 167 3.37 4.22 19.40
N LYS A 168 2.55 3.15 19.32
CA LYS A 168 1.89 2.53 20.49
C LYS A 168 2.73 1.37 21.02
#